data_AF-A0A7X8DQG3-F1
#
_entry.id   AF-A0A7X8DQG3-F1
#
_cell.length_a   1.000
_cell.length_b   1.000
_cell.length_c   1.000
_cell.angle_alpha   90.00
_cell.angle_beta   90.00
_cell.angle_gamma   90.00
#
_symmetry.space_group_name_H-M   'P 1'
#
loop_
_entity.id
_entity.type
_entity.pdbx_description
1 polymer ?
#
loop_
_entity_poly.entity_id
_entity_poly.type
_entity_poly.pdbx_seq_one_letter_code
_entity_poly.pdbx_strand_id
1 'polypeptide(L)'
;MEKEWTNNYGKVTIAKEVIAKIAGLAAMECYGLVGMASVKVQDGIAQLLGWENLSKGVIVDIDDDEVNLELNIIVEYGTNIHQVANNIIERIDYTLREKVGIEASTIDVNVQGVRVANAGR
;
A
#
# COMPACT_ATOMS: atom_id res chain seq x y z
N MET A 1 -11.54 -9.31 -9.46
CA MET A 1 -11.85 -8.06 -10.19
C MET A 1 -10.52 -7.45 -10.58
N GLU A 2 -10.44 -6.93 -11.79
CA GLU A 2 -9.21 -6.52 -12.47
C GLU A 2 -9.46 -5.14 -13.12
N LYS A 3 -8.42 -4.32 -13.28
CA LYS A 3 -8.53 -3.04 -13.99
C LYS A 3 -8.19 -3.25 -15.47
N GLU A 4 -9.02 -2.75 -16.38
CA GLU A 4 -8.89 -3.03 -17.80
C GLU A 4 -8.98 -1.78 -18.68
N TRP A 5 -8.16 -1.71 -19.72
CA TRP A 5 -8.29 -0.70 -20.78
C TRP A 5 -8.02 -1.30 -22.15
N THR A 6 -8.72 -0.80 -23.16
CA THR A 6 -8.60 -1.26 -24.55
C THR A 6 -8.17 -0.11 -25.45
N ASN A 7 -7.24 -0.36 -26.37
CA ASN A 7 -6.79 0.57 -27.39
C ASN A 7 -6.74 -0.11 -28.76
N ASN A 8 -6.29 0.62 -29.79
CA ASN A 8 -6.22 0.11 -31.17
C ASN A 8 -5.28 -1.10 -31.38
N TYR A 9 -4.41 -1.40 -30.40
CA TYR A 9 -3.46 -2.51 -30.45
C TYR A 9 -3.91 -3.72 -29.63
N GLY A 10 -4.85 -3.55 -28.69
CA GLY A 10 -5.36 -4.64 -27.87
C GLY A 10 -5.89 -4.20 -26.51
N LYS A 11 -5.96 -5.16 -25.59
CA LYS A 11 -6.48 -5.00 -24.23
C LYS A 11 -5.36 -5.25 -23.22
N VAL A 12 -5.29 -4.40 -22.19
CA VAL A 12 -4.43 -4.59 -21.02
C VAL A 12 -5.32 -4.79 -19.81
N THR A 13 -5.01 -5.83 -19.03
CA THR A 13 -5.71 -6.18 -17.80
C THR A 13 -4.71 -6.27 -16.67
N ILE A 14 -4.99 -5.59 -15.56
CA ILE A 14 -4.14 -5.57 -14.37
C ILE A 14 -4.89 -6.18 -13.19
N ALA A 15 -4.33 -7.27 -12.69
CA ALA A 15 -4.87 -7.97 -11.53
C ALA A 15 -4.68 -7.13 -10.25
N LYS A 16 -5.65 -7.23 -9.34
CA LYS A 16 -5.62 -6.53 -8.05
C LYS A 16 -4.34 -6.82 -7.25
N GLU A 17 -3.80 -8.02 -7.36
CA GLU A 17 -2.57 -8.43 -6.64
C GLU A 17 -1.34 -7.65 -7.12
N VAL A 18 -1.33 -7.23 -8.39
CA VAL A 18 -0.27 -6.39 -8.95
C VAL A 18 -0.38 -4.97 -8.40
N ILE A 19 -1.58 -4.40 -8.35
CA ILE A 19 -1.85 -3.09 -7.75
C ILE A 19 -1.42 -3.09 -6.27
N ALA A 20 -1.84 -4.10 -5.51
CA ALA A 20 -1.48 -4.27 -4.10
C ALA A 20 0.04 -4.34 -3.89
N LYS A 21 0.74 -5.06 -4.78
CA LYS A 21 2.21 -5.18 -4.73
C LYS A 21 2.91 -3.86 -5.03
N ILE A 22 2.46 -3.14 -6.06
CA ILE A 22 3.05 -1.84 -6.42
C ILE A 22 2.81 -0.81 -5.32
N ALA A 23 1.58 -0.74 -4.78
CA ALA A 23 1.26 0.16 -3.67
C ALA A 23 2.07 -0.16 -2.41
N GLY A 24 2.20 -1.45 -2.06
CA GLY A 24 3.02 -1.88 -0.93
C GLY A 24 4.51 -1.54 -1.10
N LEU A 25 5.06 -1.71 -2.31
CA LEU A 25 6.44 -1.31 -2.61
C LEU A 25 6.62 0.20 -2.54
N ALA A 26 5.70 0.97 -3.12
CA ALA A 26 5.72 2.43 -3.08
C ALA A 26 5.66 2.96 -1.63
N ALA A 27 4.80 2.37 -0.78
CA ALA A 27 4.73 2.73 0.64
C ALA A 27 6.07 2.52 1.35
N MET A 28 6.77 1.40 1.09
CA MET A 28 8.07 1.08 1.70
C MET A 28 9.19 2.08 1.37
N GLU A 29 9.01 2.95 0.38
CA GLU A 29 9.94 4.03 0.07
C GLU A 29 9.75 5.28 0.96
N CYS A 30 8.68 5.33 1.75
CA CYS A 30 8.36 6.47 2.60
C CYS A 30 9.15 6.44 3.93
N TYR A 31 9.79 7.56 4.26
CA TYR A 31 10.47 7.72 5.54
C TYR A 31 9.50 7.62 6.73
N GLY A 32 9.93 6.98 7.80
CA GLY A 32 9.13 6.77 9.01
C GLY A 32 8.19 5.57 8.96
N LEU A 33 8.11 4.87 7.82
CA LEU A 33 7.47 3.56 7.72
C LEU A 33 8.47 2.45 8.07
N VAL A 34 8.14 1.62 9.07
CA VAL A 34 8.96 0.45 9.44
C VAL A 34 8.61 -0.76 8.59
N GLY A 35 7.32 -0.93 8.28
CA GLY A 35 6.86 -2.01 7.41
C GLY A 35 5.35 -2.12 7.34
N MET A 36 4.89 -3.09 6.54
CA MET A 36 3.47 -3.42 6.38
C MET A 36 3.03 -4.45 7.44
N ALA A 37 1.77 -4.39 7.85
CA ALA A 37 1.12 -5.35 8.73
C ALA A 37 0.12 -6.22 7.96
N SER A 38 -0.04 -7.48 8.35
CA SER A 38 -1.05 -8.37 7.77
C SER A 38 -2.47 -7.86 8.03
N VAL A 39 -3.35 -7.92 7.03
CA VAL A 39 -4.79 -7.61 7.18
C VAL A 39 -5.51 -8.60 8.12
N LYS A 40 -5.02 -9.85 8.22
CA LYS A 40 -5.65 -10.93 9.01
C LYS A 40 -5.18 -10.96 10.46
N VAL A 41 -5.25 -9.85 11.18
CA VAL A 41 -4.86 -9.81 12.60
C VAL A 41 -5.95 -10.48 13.45
N GLN A 42 -6.01 -11.81 13.45
CA GLN A 42 -6.98 -12.58 14.25
C GLN A 42 -6.66 -12.52 15.75
N ASP A 43 -5.41 -12.25 16.14
CA ASP A 43 -4.93 -12.35 17.54
C ASP A 43 -4.55 -10.99 18.17
N GLY A 44 -4.91 -9.86 17.55
CA GLY A 44 -4.67 -8.52 18.11
C GLY A 44 -3.21 -8.03 18.13
N ILE A 45 -2.26 -8.81 17.58
CA ILE A 45 -0.84 -8.43 17.49
C ILE A 45 -0.47 -8.14 16.03
N ALA A 46 -0.14 -6.89 15.73
CA ALA A 46 0.37 -6.49 14.41
C ALA A 46 1.74 -7.16 14.14
N GLN A 47 1.75 -8.07 13.16
CA GLN A 47 2.96 -8.75 12.71
C GLN A 47 3.51 -8.09 11.44
N LEU A 48 4.79 -7.73 11.46
CA LEU A 48 5.48 -7.13 10.32
C LEU A 48 5.64 -8.17 9.21
N LEU A 49 5.23 -7.79 8.01
CA LEU A 49 5.33 -8.63 6.83
C LEU A 49 6.75 -8.61 6.27
N GLY A 50 7.27 -9.78 5.89
CA GLY A 50 8.50 -9.86 5.10
C GLY A 50 8.31 -9.21 3.72
N TRP A 51 9.41 -8.78 3.09
CA TRP A 51 9.40 -8.09 1.79
C TRP A 51 8.61 -8.81 0.69
N GLU A 52 8.65 -10.15 0.66
CA GLU A 52 7.91 -10.95 -0.32
C GLU A 52 6.38 -10.91 -0.11
N ASN A 53 5.94 -10.46 1.06
CA ASN A 53 4.55 -10.52 1.50
C ASN A 53 3.94 -9.13 1.71
N LEU A 54 4.59 -8.04 1.31
CA LEU A 54 4.11 -6.66 1.53
C LEU A 54 2.69 -6.43 0.99
N SER A 55 2.34 -7.07 -0.13
CA SER A 55 0.98 -7.01 -0.70
C SER A 55 -0.11 -7.54 0.23
N LYS A 56 0.22 -8.37 1.24
CA LYS A 56 -0.74 -8.85 2.24
C LYS A 56 -1.15 -7.79 3.27
N GLY A 57 -0.47 -6.65 3.28
CA GLY A 57 -0.85 -5.47 4.06
C GLY A 57 -1.61 -4.43 3.26
N VAL A 58 -1.93 -4.72 1.99
CA VAL A 58 -2.70 -3.85 1.12
C VAL A 58 -3.96 -4.58 0.68
N ILE A 59 -5.12 -4.03 0.99
CA ILE A 59 -6.39 -4.45 0.42
C ILE A 59 -6.63 -3.56 -0.79
N VAL A 60 -6.99 -4.18 -1.91
CA VAL A 60 -7.41 -3.45 -3.10
C VAL A 60 -8.81 -3.91 -3.41
N ASP A 61 -9.72 -2.96 -3.40
CA ASP A 61 -11.09 -3.12 -3.85
C ASP A 61 -11.25 -2.36 -5.18
N ILE A 62 -11.90 -3.01 -6.14
CA ILE A 62 -12.17 -2.43 -7.45
C ILE A 62 -13.67 -2.55 -7.64
N ASP A 63 -14.36 -1.41 -7.54
CA ASP A 63 -15.80 -1.31 -7.75
C ASP A 63 -16.05 -0.49 -9.02
N ASP A 64 -16.69 -1.12 -10.01
CA ASP A 64 -16.78 -0.66 -11.39
C ASP A 64 -15.40 -0.28 -11.99
N ASP A 65 -15.03 1.00 -11.88
CA ASP A 65 -13.77 1.58 -12.35
C ASP A 65 -12.98 2.29 -11.23
N GLU A 66 -13.52 2.36 -10.02
CA GLU A 66 -12.90 2.99 -8.88
C GLU A 66 -11.94 2.03 -8.18
N VAL A 67 -10.70 2.48 -7.95
CA VAL A 67 -9.67 1.69 -7.28
C VAL A 67 -9.47 2.24 -5.88
N ASN A 68 -9.94 1.48 -4.89
CA ASN A 68 -9.85 1.82 -3.48
C ASN A 68 -8.75 0.98 -2.82
N LEU A 69 -7.87 1.63 -2.06
CA LEU A 69 -6.77 0.98 -1.37
C LEU A 69 -6.89 1.17 0.13
N GLU A 70 -6.67 0.08 0.87
CA GLU A 70 -6.50 0.13 2.33
C GLU A 70 -5.12 -0.44 2.68
N LEU A 71 -4.30 0.34 3.39
CA LEU A 71 -2.97 -0.03 3.80
C LEU A 71 -2.91 -0.24 5.30
N ASN A 72 -2.34 -1.35 5.73
CA ASN A 72 -2.08 -1.66 7.12
C ASN A 72 -0.58 -1.53 7.38
N ILE A 73 -0.18 -0.56 8.22
CA ILE A 73 1.21 -0.15 8.38
C ILE A 73 1.69 -0.17 9.83
N ILE A 74 3.01 -0.26 10.01
CA ILE A 74 3.71 -0.08 11.28
C ILE A 74 4.69 1.07 11.11
N VAL A 75 4.55 2.11 11.93
CA VAL A 75 5.37 3.33 11.84
C VAL A 75 6.47 3.38 12.89
N GLU A 76 7.47 4.21 12.64
CA GLU A 76 8.59 4.39 13.56
C GLU A 76 8.20 5.32 14.72
N TYR A 77 8.63 4.97 15.94
CA TYR A 77 8.46 5.78 17.13
C TYR A 77 9.16 7.13 16.99
N GLY A 78 8.49 8.22 17.39
CA GLY A 78 9.03 9.57 17.31
C GLY A 78 8.80 10.25 15.96
N THR A 79 8.16 9.57 15.00
CA THR A 79 7.75 10.18 13.73
C THR A 79 6.39 10.89 13.83
N ASN A 80 6.17 11.89 12.98
CA ASN A 80 4.85 12.51 12.84
C ASN A 80 3.97 11.61 11.96
N ILE A 81 3.10 10.83 12.60
CA ILE A 81 2.23 9.85 11.93
C ILE A 81 1.37 10.48 10.84
N HIS A 82 0.84 11.70 11.06
CA HIS A 82 0.04 12.40 10.05
C HIS A 82 0.87 12.70 8.80
N GLN A 83 2.12 13.15 8.96
CA GLN A 83 3.01 13.42 7.84
C GLN A 83 3.43 12.13 7.13
N VAL A 84 3.73 11.07 7.87
CA VAL A 84 4.06 9.76 7.30
C VAL A 84 2.90 9.22 6.47
N ALA A 85 1.67 9.27 6.99
CA ALA A 85 0.48 8.83 6.27
C ALA A 85 0.24 9.63 4.99
N ASN A 86 0.32 10.97 5.04
CA ASN A 86 0.19 11.82 3.84
C ASN A 86 1.27 11.50 2.80
N ASN A 87 2.52 11.35 3.22
CA ASN A 87 3.61 10.97 2.32
C ASN A 87 3.37 9.61 1.65
N ILE A 88 2.79 8.65 2.37
CA ILE A 88 2.43 7.32 1.83
C ILE A 88 1.33 7.47 0.78
N ILE A 89 0.26 8.23 1.08
CA ILE A 89 -0.85 8.47 0.16
C ILE A 89 -0.33 9.11 -1.14
N GLU A 90 0.43 10.20 -1.03
CA GLU A 90 0.99 10.90 -2.20
C GLU A 90 1.92 10.01 -3.03
N ARG A 91 2.78 9.23 -2.37
CA ARG A 91 3.72 8.32 -3.03
C ARG A 91 2.99 7.22 -3.80
N ILE A 92 1.94 6.65 -3.22
CA ILE A 92 1.16 5.58 -3.86
C ILE A 92 0.37 6.13 -5.05
N ASP A 93 -0.36 7.23 -4.87
CA ASP A 93 -1.12 7.87 -5.96
C ASP A 93 -0.20 8.20 -7.15
N TYR A 94 0.94 8.86 -6.87
CA TYR A 94 1.94 9.16 -7.88
C TYR A 94 2.43 7.89 -8.59
N THR A 95 2.77 6.86 -7.83
CA THR A 95 3.34 5.61 -8.40
C THR A 95 2.32 4.88 -9.25
N LEU A 96 1.07 4.75 -8.80
CA LEU A 96 0.02 4.09 -9.56
C LEU A 96 -0.30 4.86 -10.83
N ARG A 97 -0.40 6.20 -10.76
CA ARG A 97 -0.67 7.03 -11.94
C ARG A 97 0.47 6.92 -12.96
N GLU A 98 1.72 7.09 -12.53
CA GLU A 98 2.87 7.16 -13.44
C GLU A 98 3.35 5.79 -13.96
N LYS A 99 3.26 4.74 -13.14
CA LYS A 99 3.78 3.41 -13.51
C LYS A 99 2.71 2.48 -14.05
N VAL A 100 1.46 2.69 -13.65
CA VAL A 100 0.36 1.76 -13.93
C VAL A 100 -0.76 2.43 -14.73
N GLY A 101 -0.83 3.76 -14.77
CA GLY A 101 -1.93 4.48 -15.43
C GLY A 101 -3.24 4.37 -14.66
N ILE A 102 -3.17 4.18 -13.34
CA ILE A 102 -4.33 4.07 -12.45
C ILE A 102 -4.34 5.26 -11.50
N GLU A 103 -5.43 5.99 -11.45
CA GLU A 103 -5.71 6.96 -10.39
C GLU A 103 -6.51 6.25 -9.29
N ALA A 104 -6.05 6.38 -8.04
CA ALA A 104 -6.75 5.79 -6.91
C ALA A 104 -7.91 6.68 -6.50
N SER A 105 -9.08 6.08 -6.26
CA SER A 105 -10.26 6.80 -5.77
C SER A 105 -10.13 7.13 -4.28
N THR A 106 -9.70 6.15 -3.49
CA THR A 106 -9.34 6.34 -2.08
C THR A 106 -8.07 5.59 -1.72
N ILE A 107 -7.33 6.14 -0.75
CA ILE A 107 -6.17 5.50 -0.13
C ILE A 107 -6.27 5.68 1.38
N ASP A 108 -6.75 4.66 2.06
CA ASP A 108 -6.90 4.62 3.52
C ASP A 108 -5.65 4.04 4.18
N VAL A 109 -5.10 4.73 5.18
CA VAL A 109 -3.89 4.30 5.90
C VAL A 109 -4.22 3.96 7.35
N ASN A 110 -4.20 2.67 7.65
CA ASN A 110 -4.44 2.10 8.97
C ASN A 110 -3.12 1.83 9.69
N VAL A 111 -2.84 2.61 10.74
CA VAL A 111 -1.65 2.44 11.57
C VAL A 111 -1.92 1.35 12.62
N GLN A 112 -1.36 0.17 12.39
CA GLN A 112 -1.55 -1.02 13.22
C GLN A 112 -0.56 -1.10 14.39
N GLY A 113 0.49 -0.28 14.39
CA GLY A 113 1.43 -0.23 15.49
C GLY A 113 2.56 0.76 15.31
N VAL A 114 3.33 0.94 16.40
CA VAL A 114 4.51 1.81 16.46
C VAL A 114 5.69 0.98 16.94
N ARG A 115 6.86 1.12 16.30
CA ARG A 115 8.10 0.43 16.69
C ARG A 115 9.25 1.41 16.77
N VAL A 116 10.14 1.21 17.73
CA VAL A 116 11.43 1.90 17.73
C VAL A 116 12.25 1.30 16.58
N ALA A 117 12.76 2.12 15.65
CA ALA A 117 13.68 1.61 14.66
C ALA A 117 14.92 1.09 15.39
N ASN A 118 15.23 -0.18 15.21
CA ASN A 118 16.50 -0.71 15.70
C ASN A 118 17.60 -0.07 14.85
N ALA A 119 18.28 0.93 15.41
CA ALA A 119 19.59 1.35 14.93
C ALA A 119 20.55 0.18 15.15
N GLY A 120 20.71 -0.69 14.16
CA GLY A 120 21.76 -1.70 14.12
C GLY A 120 21.28 -3.12 13.88
N ARG A 121 21.44 -3.56 12.64
CA ARG A 121 22.33 -4.68 12.33
C ARG A 121 23.00 -4.42 10.99
#